data_AF-A0A226DV64-F1
#
_entry.id   AF-A0A226DV64-F1
#
_cell.length_a   1.000
_cell.length_b   1.000
_cell.length_c   1.000
_cell.angle_alpha   90.00
_cell.angle_beta   90.00
_cell.angle_gamma   90.00
#
_symmetry.space_group_name_H-M   'P 1'
#
loop_
_entity.id
_entity.type
_entity.pdbx_description
1 polymer ?
#
loop_
_entity_poly.entity_id
_entity_poly.type
_entity_poly.pdbx_seq_one_letter_code
_entity_poly.pdbx_strand_id
1 'polypeptide(L)'
;MRRIYSIQGWVNKRLTQPKGFPPPPGKKLDTLTIMLSMVTAIIAATLPFLYAIFVSNMTLQDHFSHFEFILANAICPLETYFVCRSITFLVLSIYYGYLAFHSTATIVGALIIGAEVLNMLITSINYLARMSPNLHSIRTYQRFCILNKTMEKMSNALASLLLSFGFVFTVTCNFVSVRMYRVIPIPFYFVFPVGSLGATVGIMILLPFGIACHEASTILVLRWRMALKMKSGGTRDQEKLGNALRPVGN
;
A
#
# COMPACT_ATOMS: atom_id res chain seq x y z
N MET A 1 25.70 38.69 49.64
CA MET A 1 25.44 38.98 48.22
C MET A 1 26.23 38.04 47.29
N ARG A 2 25.83 36.76 47.15
CA ARG A 2 26.50 35.84 46.20
C ARG A 2 25.67 34.58 45.91
N ARG A 3 24.46 34.71 45.31
CA ARG A 3 23.61 33.53 44.99
C ARG A 3 22.47 33.74 43.98
N ILE A 4 22.65 34.57 42.93
CA ILE A 4 21.58 34.81 41.92
C ILE A 4 21.99 34.42 40.47
N TYR A 5 23.26 34.17 40.17
CA TYR A 5 23.70 33.91 38.78
C TYR A 5 23.55 32.47 38.27
N SER A 6 23.00 31.53 39.07
CA SER A 6 22.97 30.11 38.69
C SER A 6 21.70 29.65 37.95
N ILE A 7 20.66 30.49 37.84
CA ILE A 7 19.37 30.06 37.26
C ILE A 7 19.24 30.45 35.78
N GLN A 8 19.94 31.50 35.32
CA GLN A 8 19.91 31.92 33.90
C GLN A 8 20.59 30.93 32.93
N GLY A 9 21.55 30.12 33.40
CA GLY A 9 22.21 29.11 32.56
C GLY A 9 21.32 27.92 32.19
N TRP A 10 20.32 27.58 33.01
CA TRP A 10 19.42 26.44 32.78
C TRP A 10 18.21 26.78 31.92
N VAL A 11 17.85 28.06 31.81
CA VAL A 11 16.77 28.52 30.92
C VAL A 11 17.27 28.62 29.48
N ASN A 12 18.54 28.99 29.26
CA ASN A 12 19.05 29.22 27.91
C ASN A 12 19.36 27.92 27.12
N LYS A 13 19.61 26.79 27.80
CA LYS A 13 19.80 25.49 27.13
C LYS A 13 18.50 24.82 26.66
N ARG A 14 17.32 25.30 27.11
CA ARG A 14 16.01 24.79 26.66
C ARG A 14 15.39 25.58 25.50
N LEU A 15 16.04 26.66 25.06
CA LEU A 15 15.58 27.53 23.97
C LEU A 15 16.35 27.33 22.66
N THR A 16 17.47 26.60 22.65
CA THR A 16 18.29 26.39 21.44
C THR A 16 18.10 25.05 20.75
N GLN A 17 17.29 24.15 21.31
CA GLN A 17 16.65 23.11 20.50
C GLN A 17 15.19 23.51 20.30
N PRO A 18 14.75 23.83 19.08
CA PRO A 18 13.34 23.98 18.78
C PRO A 18 12.68 22.66 19.17
N LYS A 19 11.90 22.68 20.26
CA LYS A 19 11.19 21.53 20.88
C LYS A 19 10.16 20.84 19.98
N GLY A 20 10.26 21.00 18.67
CA GLY A 20 9.31 20.46 17.69
C GLY A 20 9.97 19.82 16.49
N PHE A 21 11.28 19.56 16.49
CA PHE A 21 11.85 18.72 15.45
C PHE A 21 11.62 17.25 15.83
N PRO A 22 10.76 16.51 15.11
CA PRO A 22 10.73 15.07 15.27
C PRO A 22 12.16 14.56 15.01
N PRO A 23 12.65 13.60 15.80
CA PRO A 23 13.95 13.00 15.55
C PRO A 23 14.03 12.57 14.09
N PRO A 24 15.20 12.70 13.43
CA PRO A 24 15.36 12.24 12.06
C PRO A 24 14.82 10.81 11.97
N PRO A 25 14.01 10.49 10.95
CA PRO A 25 13.38 9.17 10.84
C PRO A 25 14.47 8.11 10.98
N GLY A 26 14.48 7.45 12.14
CA GLY A 26 15.49 6.45 12.44
C GLY A 26 15.33 5.28 11.48
N LYS A 27 16.42 4.53 11.27
CA LYS A 27 16.54 3.31 10.43
C LYS A 27 15.45 2.22 10.59
N LYS A 28 14.42 2.42 11.42
CA LYS A 28 13.29 1.51 11.64
C LYS A 28 12.46 1.26 10.39
N LEU A 29 12.43 2.20 9.43
CA LEU A 29 11.66 2.06 8.20
C LEU A 29 12.21 0.97 7.27
N ASP A 30 13.53 0.78 7.24
CA ASP A 30 14.16 -0.30 6.46
C ASP A 30 13.74 -1.66 7.01
N THR A 31 13.60 -1.81 8.33
CA THR A 31 13.16 -3.05 8.95
C THR A 31 11.73 -3.43 8.54
N LEU A 32 10.83 -2.46 8.41
CA LEU A 32 9.46 -2.70 7.96
C LEU A 32 9.43 -3.16 6.50
N THR A 33 10.16 -2.47 5.61
CA THR A 33 10.25 -2.82 4.19
C THR A 33 10.89 -4.19 3.99
N ILE A 34 11.92 -4.53 4.77
CA ILE A 34 12.57 -5.85 4.74
C ILE A 34 11.61 -6.94 5.23
N MET A 35 10.90 -6.72 6.34
CA MET A 35 9.89 -7.67 6.82
C MET A 35 8.76 -7.86 5.79
N LEU A 36 8.31 -6.78 5.16
CA LEU A 36 7.32 -6.83 4.07
C LEU A 36 7.83 -7.64 2.89
N SER A 37 9.03 -7.34 2.43
CA SER A 37 9.69 -8.05 1.34
C SER A 37 9.75 -9.55 1.62
N MET A 38 10.15 -9.95 2.83
CA MET A 38 10.22 -11.35 3.20
C MET A 38 8.85 -12.01 3.29
N VAL A 39 7.88 -11.40 3.99
CA VAL A 39 6.52 -11.98 4.11
C VAL A 39 5.88 -12.11 2.73
N THR A 40 6.06 -11.11 1.88
CA THR A 40 5.47 -11.10 0.55
C THR A 40 6.19 -12.08 -0.38
N ALA A 41 7.51 -12.22 -0.27
CA ALA A 41 8.27 -13.23 -1.00
C ALA A 41 7.86 -14.65 -0.58
N ILE A 42 7.66 -14.90 0.71
CA ILE A 42 7.20 -16.20 1.22
C ILE A 42 5.80 -16.51 0.68
N ILE A 43 4.87 -15.54 0.73
CA ILE A 43 3.51 -15.71 0.20
C ILE A 43 3.53 -15.93 -1.31
N ALA A 44 4.29 -15.11 -2.07
CA ALA A 44 4.39 -15.21 -3.52
C ALA A 44 5.12 -16.49 -3.98
N ALA A 45 6.06 -17.01 -3.18
CA ALA A 45 6.72 -18.26 -3.47
C ALA A 45 5.82 -19.47 -3.15
N THR A 46 5.03 -19.42 -2.08
CA THR A 46 4.22 -20.57 -1.63
C THR A 46 2.87 -20.70 -2.34
N LEU A 47 2.23 -19.60 -2.72
CA LEU A 47 0.94 -19.58 -3.43
C LEU A 47 0.93 -20.38 -4.74
N PRO A 48 1.93 -20.25 -5.64
CA PRO A 48 1.98 -21.02 -6.88
C PRO A 48 2.06 -22.53 -6.65
N PHE A 49 2.81 -22.98 -5.63
CA PHE A 49 2.89 -24.40 -5.29
C PHE A 49 1.57 -24.91 -4.72
N LEU A 50 0.94 -24.15 -3.82
CA LEU A 50 -0.39 -24.51 -3.31
C LEU A 50 -1.44 -24.53 -4.42
N TYR A 51 -1.37 -23.60 -5.37
CA TYR A 51 -2.22 -23.56 -6.55
C TYR A 51 -1.96 -24.74 -7.50
N ALA A 52 -0.72 -25.13 -7.72
CA ALA A 52 -0.39 -26.30 -8.54
C ALA A 52 -0.89 -27.60 -7.90
N ILE A 53 -0.70 -27.77 -6.58
CA ILE A 53 -1.28 -28.88 -5.82
C ILE A 53 -2.81 -28.86 -5.92
N PHE A 54 -3.42 -27.67 -5.91
CA PHE A 54 -4.86 -27.48 -6.11
C PHE A 54 -5.36 -27.98 -7.45
N VAL A 55 -4.77 -27.46 -8.51
CA VAL A 55 -5.14 -27.84 -9.87
C VAL A 55 -4.98 -29.35 -10.05
N SER A 56 -3.89 -29.95 -9.53
CA SER A 56 -3.65 -31.40 -9.57
C SER A 56 -4.66 -32.24 -8.77
N ASN A 57 -5.05 -31.81 -7.58
CA ASN A 57 -6.04 -32.54 -6.77
C ASN A 57 -7.45 -32.41 -7.35
N MET A 58 -7.79 -31.24 -7.91
CA MET A 58 -9.06 -30.99 -8.58
C MET A 58 -9.20 -31.80 -9.88
N THR A 59 -8.09 -32.12 -10.55
CA THR A 59 -8.11 -33.03 -11.70
C THR A 59 -8.41 -34.47 -11.29
N LEU A 60 -7.87 -34.89 -10.14
CA LEU A 60 -7.99 -36.27 -9.66
C LEU A 60 -9.37 -36.56 -9.06
N GLN A 61 -10.07 -35.57 -8.51
CA GLN A 61 -11.37 -35.74 -7.80
C GLN A 61 -12.63 -35.37 -8.63
N ASP A 62 -12.50 -35.27 -9.96
CA ASP A 62 -13.59 -35.24 -10.97
C ASP A 62 -14.70 -34.17 -10.91
N HIS A 63 -14.84 -33.38 -9.85
CA HIS A 63 -15.97 -32.44 -9.74
C HIS A 63 -15.77 -31.11 -10.49
N PHE A 64 -14.53 -30.63 -10.61
CA PHE A 64 -14.17 -29.48 -11.43
C PHE A 64 -13.50 -29.86 -12.74
N SER A 65 -13.03 -31.11 -12.84
CA SER A 65 -12.55 -31.67 -14.09
C SER A 65 -13.59 -31.41 -15.15
N HIS A 66 -14.90 -31.57 -14.88
CA HIS A 66 -16.02 -31.25 -15.77
C HIS A 66 -16.01 -29.86 -16.42
N PHE A 67 -15.60 -28.79 -15.74
CA PHE A 67 -15.65 -27.44 -16.32
C PHE A 67 -14.46 -27.20 -17.27
N GLU A 68 -13.26 -27.60 -16.84
CA GLU A 68 -12.10 -27.69 -17.74
C GLU A 68 -12.30 -28.75 -18.81
N PHE A 69 -13.08 -29.79 -18.53
CA PHE A 69 -13.46 -30.86 -19.44
C PHE A 69 -14.33 -30.27 -20.51
N ILE A 70 -15.41 -29.56 -20.18
CA ILE A 70 -16.31 -28.95 -21.15
C ILE A 70 -15.51 -27.97 -22.03
N LEU A 71 -14.61 -27.18 -21.43
CA LEU A 71 -13.74 -26.26 -22.17
C LEU A 71 -12.77 -27.00 -23.10
N ALA A 72 -12.12 -28.06 -22.62
CA ALA A 72 -11.20 -28.90 -23.41
C ALA A 72 -11.95 -29.74 -24.45
N ASN A 73 -13.16 -30.19 -24.16
CA ASN A 73 -14.04 -30.99 -25.03
C ASN A 73 -14.62 -30.15 -26.15
N ALA A 74 -14.81 -28.86 -25.92
CA ALA A 74 -15.12 -27.89 -26.96
C ALA A 74 -13.96 -27.70 -27.95
N ILE A 75 -12.71 -27.91 -27.52
CA ILE A 75 -11.51 -27.78 -28.36
C ILE A 75 -11.16 -29.11 -29.06
N CYS A 76 -11.26 -30.24 -28.35
CA CYS A 76 -10.96 -31.57 -28.86
C CYS A 76 -11.91 -32.61 -28.25
N PRO A 77 -12.70 -33.37 -29.04
CA PRO A 77 -13.65 -34.34 -28.49
C PRO A 77 -12.94 -35.45 -27.68
N LEU A 78 -13.23 -35.51 -26.38
CA LEU A 78 -12.45 -36.20 -25.36
C LEU A 78 -12.57 -37.72 -25.34
N GLU A 79 -13.48 -38.32 -26.11
CA GLU A 79 -13.70 -39.77 -26.05
C GLU A 79 -12.59 -40.63 -26.70
N THR A 80 -11.69 -40.03 -27.50
CA THR A 80 -10.75 -40.83 -28.33
C THR A 80 -9.27 -40.77 -27.94
N TYR A 81 -8.78 -39.76 -27.18
CA TYR A 81 -7.33 -39.60 -26.96
C TYR A 81 -6.94 -39.12 -25.55
N PHE A 82 -6.55 -40.07 -24.68
CA PHE A 82 -6.01 -39.81 -23.33
C PHE A 82 -4.78 -38.87 -23.32
N VAL A 83 -3.92 -38.99 -24.35
CA VAL A 83 -2.73 -38.14 -24.51
C VAL A 83 -3.12 -36.69 -24.77
N CYS A 84 -4.10 -36.44 -25.64
CA CYS A 84 -4.60 -35.09 -25.92
C CYS A 84 -5.20 -34.44 -24.66
N ARG A 85 -6.01 -35.19 -23.89
CA ARG A 85 -6.56 -34.74 -22.60
C ARG A 85 -5.46 -34.31 -21.62
N SER A 86 -4.42 -35.12 -21.47
CA SER A 86 -3.32 -34.84 -20.54
C SER A 86 -2.52 -33.60 -20.96
N ILE A 87 -2.28 -33.43 -22.27
CA ILE A 87 -1.58 -32.26 -22.81
C ILE A 87 -2.42 -30.99 -22.61
N THR A 88 -3.71 -31.01 -22.95
CA THR A 88 -4.60 -29.84 -22.81
C THR A 88 -4.71 -29.41 -21.35
N PHE A 89 -4.86 -30.37 -20.43
CA PHE A 89 -4.89 -30.09 -19.00
C PHE A 89 -3.57 -29.48 -18.50
N LEU A 90 -2.43 -30.02 -18.91
CA LEU A 90 -1.12 -29.50 -18.54
C LEU A 90 -0.90 -28.07 -19.08
N VAL A 91 -1.33 -27.79 -20.32
CA VAL A 91 -1.26 -26.44 -20.91
C VAL A 91 -2.15 -25.44 -20.17
N LEU A 92 -3.42 -25.80 -19.89
CA LEU A 92 -4.34 -24.96 -19.12
C LEU A 92 -3.80 -24.68 -17.71
N SER A 93 -3.29 -25.72 -17.04
CA SER A 93 -2.70 -25.61 -15.69
C SER A 93 -1.51 -24.64 -15.66
N ILE A 94 -0.58 -24.78 -16.62
CA ILE A 94 0.57 -23.89 -16.75
C ILE A 94 0.10 -22.46 -17.06
N TYR A 95 -0.87 -22.29 -17.95
CA TYR A 95 -1.41 -20.99 -18.33
C TYR A 95 -2.05 -20.26 -17.14
N TYR A 96 -2.94 -20.92 -16.40
CA TYR A 96 -3.58 -20.32 -15.23
C TYR A 96 -2.61 -20.10 -14.08
N GLY A 97 -1.65 -21.02 -13.87
CA GLY A 97 -0.59 -20.84 -12.89
C GLY A 97 0.28 -19.61 -13.21
N TYR A 98 0.65 -19.43 -14.49
CA TYR A 98 1.37 -18.24 -14.96
C TYR A 98 0.54 -16.97 -14.76
N LEU A 99 -0.75 -16.98 -15.11
CA LEU A 99 -1.64 -15.84 -14.95
C LEU A 99 -1.78 -15.47 -13.47
N ALA A 100 -2.01 -16.44 -12.59
CA ALA A 100 -2.11 -16.23 -11.15
C ALA A 100 -0.81 -15.69 -10.54
N PHE A 101 0.34 -16.24 -10.94
CA PHE A 101 1.65 -15.74 -10.52
C PHE A 101 1.86 -14.30 -10.96
N HIS A 102 1.60 -13.98 -12.23
CA HIS A 102 1.78 -12.65 -12.78
C HIS A 102 0.84 -11.64 -12.12
N SER A 103 -0.43 -11.98 -11.91
CA SER A 103 -1.38 -11.13 -11.18
C SER A 103 -0.92 -10.86 -9.75
N THR A 104 -0.48 -11.89 -9.02
CA THR A 104 0.03 -11.75 -7.65
C THR A 104 1.28 -10.88 -7.61
N ALA A 105 2.25 -11.14 -8.49
CA ALA A 105 3.47 -10.34 -8.61
C ALA A 105 3.17 -8.88 -8.96
N THR A 106 2.19 -8.62 -9.83
CA THR A 106 1.78 -7.26 -10.20
C THR A 106 1.17 -6.51 -9.02
N ILE A 107 0.31 -7.18 -8.23
CA ILE A 107 -0.29 -6.58 -7.02
C ILE A 107 0.80 -6.25 -6.00
N VAL A 108 1.69 -7.20 -5.74
CA VAL A 108 2.82 -7.02 -4.80
C VAL A 108 3.74 -5.88 -5.26
N GLY A 109 4.11 -5.86 -6.55
CA GLY A 109 4.91 -4.80 -7.14
C GLY A 109 4.24 -3.43 -6.99
N ALA A 110 2.93 -3.35 -7.25
CA ALA A 110 2.15 -2.13 -7.08
C ALA A 110 2.14 -1.64 -5.62
N LEU A 111 2.05 -2.56 -4.63
CA LEU A 111 2.12 -2.21 -3.21
C LEU A 111 3.50 -1.67 -2.82
N ILE A 112 4.58 -2.30 -3.27
CA ILE A 112 5.95 -1.87 -3.00
C ILE A 112 6.21 -0.49 -3.61
N ILE A 113 5.89 -0.32 -4.90
CA ILE A 113 6.03 0.96 -5.60
C ILE A 113 5.19 2.04 -4.92
N GLY A 114 3.95 1.71 -4.52
CA GLY A 114 3.07 2.63 -3.80
C GLY A 114 3.67 3.10 -2.47
N ALA A 115 4.19 2.16 -1.66
CA ALA A 115 4.85 2.47 -0.41
C ALA A 115 6.12 3.32 -0.61
N GLU A 116 6.92 3.01 -1.63
CA GLU A 116 8.13 3.77 -1.96
C GLU A 116 7.80 5.20 -2.39
N VAL A 117 6.80 5.38 -3.26
CA VAL A 117 6.32 6.70 -3.70
C VAL A 117 5.81 7.51 -2.51
N LEU A 118 5.03 6.91 -1.60
CA LEU A 118 4.58 7.55 -0.37
C LEU A 118 5.74 7.95 0.54
N ASN A 119 6.78 7.11 0.64
CA ASN A 119 7.96 7.42 1.43
C ASN A 119 8.79 8.57 0.83
N MET A 120 8.99 8.57 -0.50
CA MET A 120 9.64 9.68 -1.21
C MET A 120 8.84 10.98 -1.04
N LEU A 121 7.52 10.88 -1.06
CA LEU A 121 6.63 12.00 -0.80
C LEU A 121 6.81 12.55 0.62
N ILE A 122 6.71 11.72 1.64
CA ILE A 122 6.90 12.14 3.03
C ILE A 122 8.29 12.80 3.21
N THR A 123 9.33 12.22 2.62
CA THR A 123 10.69 12.77 2.64
C THR A 123 10.76 14.15 1.98
N SER A 124 10.10 14.31 0.84
CA SER A 124 10.03 15.59 0.11
C SER A 124 9.30 16.65 0.94
N ILE A 125 8.14 16.33 1.52
CA ILE A 125 7.39 17.22 2.41
C ILE A 125 8.24 17.63 3.63
N ASN A 126 8.95 16.68 4.23
CA ASN A 126 9.85 16.94 5.36
C ASN A 126 11.03 17.84 4.97
N TYR A 127 11.57 17.69 3.76
CA TYR A 127 12.61 18.57 3.24
C TYR A 127 12.08 19.99 3.01
N LEU A 128 10.89 20.12 2.41
CA LEU A 128 10.18 21.39 2.27
C LEU A 128 9.88 22.04 3.64
N ALA A 129 9.59 21.25 4.68
CA ALA A 129 9.35 21.73 6.04
C ALA A 129 10.58 22.37 6.70
N ARG A 130 11.78 22.00 6.24
CA ARG A 130 13.05 22.57 6.72
C ARG A 130 13.45 23.83 5.95
N MET A 131 12.89 24.05 4.78
CA MET A 131 13.13 25.26 4.00
C MET A 131 12.33 26.45 4.54
N SER A 132 12.93 27.63 4.46
CA SER A 132 12.20 28.87 4.74
C SER A 132 11.08 29.06 3.71
N PRO A 133 9.95 29.68 4.10
CA PRO A 133 8.87 29.98 3.18
C PRO A 133 9.35 31.07 2.20
N ASN A 134 9.78 30.63 1.02
CA ASN A 134 10.16 31.46 -0.11
C ASN A 134 9.14 31.22 -1.23
N LEU A 135 9.00 32.17 -2.16
CA LEU A 135 8.11 32.04 -3.30
C LEU A 135 8.37 30.76 -4.10
N HIS A 136 9.64 30.35 -4.21
CA HIS A 136 10.03 29.11 -4.88
C HIS A 136 9.51 27.86 -4.15
N SER A 137 9.66 27.75 -2.83
CA SER A 137 9.16 26.60 -2.07
C SER A 137 7.64 26.51 -2.08
N ILE A 138 6.95 27.66 -2.02
CA ILE A 138 5.48 27.72 -2.16
C ILE A 138 5.05 27.25 -3.55
N ARG A 139 5.73 27.69 -4.62
CA ARG A 139 5.41 27.26 -5.99
C ARG A 139 5.63 25.77 -6.20
N THR A 140 6.71 25.22 -5.66
CA THR A 140 7.00 23.78 -5.69
C THR A 140 5.93 22.99 -4.92
N TYR A 141 5.53 23.47 -3.74
CA TYR A 141 4.43 22.87 -2.98
C TYR A 141 3.10 22.92 -3.72
N GLN A 142 2.77 24.03 -4.41
CA GLN A 142 1.55 24.11 -5.24
C GLN A 142 1.55 23.11 -6.39
N ARG A 143 2.68 22.95 -7.10
CA ARG A 143 2.82 21.91 -8.13
C ARG A 143 2.61 20.52 -7.54
N PHE A 144 3.17 20.29 -6.35
CA PHE A 144 2.98 19.05 -5.63
C PHE A 144 1.51 18.81 -5.27
N CYS A 145 0.80 19.82 -4.75
CA CYS A 145 -0.63 19.71 -4.47
C CYS A 145 -1.48 19.45 -5.72
N ILE A 146 -1.15 20.07 -6.86
CA ILE A 146 -1.85 19.83 -8.13
C ILE A 146 -1.66 18.37 -8.56
N LEU A 147 -0.43 17.87 -8.51
CA LEU A 147 -0.12 16.47 -8.83
C LEU A 147 -0.88 15.54 -7.88
N ASN A 148 -0.83 15.81 -6.57
CA ASN A 148 -1.49 14.98 -5.58
C ASN A 148 -3.02 15.00 -5.75
N LYS A 149 -3.63 16.11 -6.16
CA LYS A 149 -5.06 16.20 -6.43
C LYS A 149 -5.48 15.34 -7.63
N THR A 150 -4.64 15.26 -8.65
CA THR A 150 -4.87 14.34 -9.78
C THR A 150 -4.72 12.89 -9.33
N MET A 151 -3.71 12.60 -8.52
CA MET A 151 -3.50 11.26 -7.95
C MET A 151 -4.59 10.87 -6.95
N GLU A 152 -5.19 11.82 -6.22
CA GLU A 152 -6.24 11.56 -5.24
C GLU A 152 -7.50 10.98 -5.91
N LYS A 153 -7.90 11.51 -7.09
CA LYS A 153 -9.03 10.94 -7.84
C LYS A 153 -8.75 9.49 -8.26
N MET A 154 -7.56 9.24 -8.79
CA MET A 154 -7.14 7.89 -9.19
C MET A 154 -7.00 6.97 -7.98
N SER A 155 -6.46 7.48 -6.87
CA SER A 155 -6.26 6.74 -5.63
C SER A 155 -7.58 6.41 -4.95
N ASN A 156 -8.55 7.32 -4.92
CA ASN A 156 -9.88 7.06 -4.39
C ASN A 156 -10.64 6.04 -5.23
N ALA A 157 -10.54 6.12 -6.57
CA ALA A 157 -11.11 5.12 -7.46
C ALA A 157 -10.45 3.75 -7.25
N LEU A 158 -9.12 3.69 -7.17
CA LEU A 158 -8.36 2.47 -6.92
C LEU A 158 -8.66 1.89 -5.54
N ALA A 159 -8.72 2.72 -4.49
CA ALA A 159 -9.04 2.30 -3.14
C ALA A 159 -10.47 1.76 -3.04
N SER A 160 -11.43 2.42 -3.70
CA SER A 160 -12.81 1.94 -3.79
C SER A 160 -12.89 0.59 -4.53
N LEU A 161 -12.18 0.45 -5.65
CA LEU A 161 -12.09 -0.81 -6.39
C LEU A 161 -11.43 -1.92 -5.55
N LEU A 162 -10.33 -1.63 -4.87
CA LEU A 162 -9.63 -2.58 -4.00
C LEU A 162 -10.46 -2.98 -2.79
N LEU A 163 -11.17 -2.04 -2.16
CA LEU A 163 -12.09 -2.32 -1.05
C LEU A 163 -13.28 -3.15 -1.51
N SER A 164 -13.89 -2.80 -2.64
CA SER A 164 -14.99 -3.55 -3.23
C SER A 164 -14.55 -4.97 -3.60
N PHE A 165 -13.43 -5.09 -4.30
CA PHE A 165 -12.87 -6.39 -4.69
C PHE A 165 -12.46 -7.22 -3.47
N GLY A 166 -11.78 -6.62 -2.50
CA GLY A 166 -11.40 -7.27 -1.25
C GLY A 166 -12.61 -7.71 -0.41
N PHE A 167 -13.69 -6.93 -0.40
CA PHE A 167 -14.94 -7.28 0.27
C PHE A 167 -15.64 -8.46 -0.43
N VAL A 168 -15.87 -8.36 -1.74
CA VAL A 168 -16.48 -9.45 -2.53
C VAL A 168 -15.64 -10.72 -2.42
N PHE A 169 -14.32 -10.59 -2.51
CA PHE A 169 -13.39 -11.70 -2.33
C PHE A 169 -13.54 -12.31 -0.94
N THR A 170 -13.47 -11.52 0.14
CA THR A 170 -13.58 -12.02 1.51
C THR A 170 -14.93 -12.68 1.80
N VAL A 171 -16.03 -12.08 1.34
CA VAL A 171 -17.38 -12.67 1.48
C VAL A 171 -17.47 -13.99 0.73
N THR A 172 -16.96 -14.05 -0.50
CA THR A 172 -16.94 -15.28 -1.31
C THR A 172 -16.08 -16.35 -0.65
N CYS A 173 -14.87 -15.99 -0.21
CA CYS A 173 -13.95 -16.87 0.51
C CYS A 173 -14.61 -17.46 1.76
N ASN A 174 -15.20 -16.62 2.61
CA ASN A 174 -15.88 -17.06 3.82
C ASN A 174 -17.10 -17.95 3.52
N PHE A 175 -17.91 -17.59 2.53
CA PHE A 175 -19.06 -18.38 2.12
C PHE A 175 -18.64 -19.77 1.61
N VAL A 176 -17.62 -19.81 0.74
CA VAL A 176 -17.06 -21.07 0.22
C VAL A 176 -16.49 -21.90 1.36
N SER A 177 -15.71 -21.32 2.27
CA SER A 177 -15.19 -22.01 3.45
C SER A 177 -16.31 -22.64 4.30
N VAL A 178 -17.38 -21.91 4.61
CA VAL A 178 -18.47 -22.45 5.44
C VAL A 178 -19.27 -23.53 4.69
N ARG A 179 -19.62 -23.28 3.42
CA ARG A 179 -20.49 -24.19 2.65
C ARG A 179 -19.78 -25.42 2.12
N MET A 180 -18.46 -25.35 1.92
CA MET A 180 -17.68 -26.41 1.30
C MET A 180 -16.68 -27.08 2.24
N TYR A 181 -16.81 -26.90 3.56
CA TYR A 181 -15.90 -27.48 4.58
C TYR A 181 -15.68 -28.99 4.44
N ARG A 182 -16.67 -29.74 3.91
CA ARG A 182 -16.56 -31.19 3.66
C ARG A 182 -16.36 -31.58 2.20
N VAL A 183 -16.49 -30.62 1.28
CA VAL A 183 -16.44 -30.86 -0.17
C VAL A 183 -15.05 -30.52 -0.72
N ILE A 184 -14.42 -29.48 -0.17
CA ILE A 184 -13.11 -29.00 -0.61
C ILE A 184 -12.01 -29.67 0.22
N PRO A 185 -10.98 -30.25 -0.41
CA PRO A 185 -9.84 -30.81 0.31
C PRO A 185 -9.14 -29.79 1.21
N ILE A 186 -8.72 -30.26 2.38
CA ILE A 186 -8.14 -29.45 3.48
C ILE A 186 -7.06 -28.43 3.02
N PRO A 187 -6.12 -28.74 2.10
CA PRO A 187 -5.10 -27.77 1.67
C PRO A 187 -5.68 -26.46 1.11
N PHE A 188 -6.86 -26.52 0.48
CA PHE A 188 -7.49 -25.38 -0.18
C PHE A 188 -8.26 -24.50 0.79
N TYR A 189 -8.70 -25.10 1.89
CA TYR A 189 -9.32 -24.35 2.96
C TYR A 189 -8.37 -23.29 3.53
N PHE A 190 -7.04 -23.50 3.44
CA PHE A 190 -6.05 -22.54 3.92
C PHE A 190 -5.78 -21.37 2.95
N VAL A 191 -6.03 -21.51 1.66
CA VAL A 191 -5.77 -20.43 0.69
C VAL A 191 -6.69 -19.23 0.93
N PHE A 192 -7.95 -19.49 1.24
CA PHE A 192 -8.96 -18.47 1.54
C PHE A 192 -8.61 -17.57 2.74
N PRO A 193 -8.32 -18.10 3.95
CA PRO A 193 -7.90 -17.29 5.08
C PRO A 193 -6.52 -16.64 4.87
N VAL A 194 -5.58 -17.31 4.19
CA VAL A 194 -4.26 -16.71 3.90
C VAL A 194 -4.40 -15.51 2.95
N GLY A 195 -5.22 -15.62 1.90
CA GLY A 195 -5.50 -14.52 0.98
C GLY A 195 -6.17 -13.33 1.67
N SER A 196 -7.18 -13.60 2.52
CA SER A 196 -7.84 -12.56 3.33
C SER A 196 -6.89 -11.88 4.32
N LEU A 197 -6.01 -12.66 4.96
CA LEU A 197 -4.97 -12.12 5.84
C LEU A 197 -3.99 -11.23 5.07
N GLY A 198 -3.55 -11.66 3.88
CA GLY A 198 -2.66 -10.89 3.01
C GLY A 198 -3.26 -9.54 2.62
N ALA A 199 -4.54 -9.51 2.23
CA ALA A 199 -5.24 -8.27 1.93
C ALA A 199 -5.33 -7.34 3.15
N THR A 200 -5.64 -7.89 4.31
CA THR A 200 -5.71 -7.14 5.58
C THR A 200 -4.36 -6.52 5.95
N VAL A 201 -3.28 -7.29 5.82
CA VAL A 201 -1.90 -6.82 6.06
C VAL A 201 -1.56 -5.67 5.11
N GLY A 202 -1.87 -5.79 3.82
CA GLY A 202 -1.65 -4.72 2.85
C GLY A 202 -2.34 -3.39 3.23
N ILE A 203 -3.60 -3.46 3.68
CA ILE A 203 -4.35 -2.29 4.15
C ILE A 203 -3.71 -1.71 5.41
N MET A 204 -3.36 -2.56 6.39
CA MET A 204 -2.71 -2.11 7.64
C MET A 204 -1.37 -1.42 7.40
N ILE A 205 -0.69 -1.73 6.29
CA ILE A 205 0.59 -1.11 5.94
C ILE A 205 0.36 0.22 5.22
N LEU A 206 -0.52 0.29 4.23
CA LEU A 206 -0.75 1.50 3.45
C LEU A 206 -1.38 2.63 4.28
N LEU A 207 -2.27 2.29 5.19
CA LEU A 207 -3.04 3.23 6.00
C LEU A 207 -2.16 4.17 6.87
N PRO A 208 -1.17 3.69 7.65
CA PRO A 208 -0.29 4.57 8.42
C PRO A 208 0.57 5.49 7.54
N PHE A 209 0.98 5.06 6.34
CA PHE A 209 1.69 5.95 5.40
C PHE A 209 0.80 7.09 4.93
N GLY A 210 -0.47 6.80 4.61
CA GLY A 210 -1.45 7.82 4.26
C GLY A 210 -1.65 8.85 5.39
N ILE A 211 -1.84 8.37 6.62
CA ILE A 211 -2.00 9.24 7.80
C ILE A 211 -0.75 10.09 8.03
N ALA A 212 0.44 9.49 8.00
CA ALA A 212 1.70 10.19 8.23
C ALA A 212 1.95 11.28 7.17
N CYS A 213 1.62 11.00 5.90
CA CYS A 213 1.70 11.99 4.83
C CYS A 213 0.74 13.18 5.06
N HIS A 214 -0.52 12.88 5.42
CA HIS A 214 -1.51 13.91 5.73
C HIS A 214 -1.08 14.79 6.91
N GLU A 215 -0.62 14.18 8.01
CA GLU A 215 -0.16 14.89 9.20
C GLU A 215 1.07 15.76 8.91
N ALA A 216 2.07 15.22 8.21
CA ALA A 216 3.26 15.97 7.82
C ALA A 216 2.91 17.20 6.96
N SER A 217 1.97 17.05 6.01
CA SER A 217 1.51 18.16 5.18
C SER A 217 0.76 19.23 6.00
N THR A 218 -0.02 18.81 6.98
CA THR A 218 -0.77 19.72 7.86
C THR A 218 0.16 20.55 8.74
N ILE A 219 1.15 19.88 9.36
CA ILE A 219 2.17 20.56 10.18
C ILE A 219 2.97 21.55 9.33
N LEU A 220 3.33 21.19 8.09
CA LEU A 220 4.04 22.06 7.16
C LEU A 220 3.25 23.35 6.89
N VAL A 221 1.98 23.23 6.51
CA VAL A 221 1.11 24.38 6.19
C VAL A 221 0.93 25.28 7.42
N LEU A 222 0.73 24.69 8.61
CA LEU A 222 0.61 25.45 9.85
C LEU A 222 1.89 26.23 10.17
N ARG A 223 3.07 25.61 10.05
CA ARG A 223 4.36 26.26 10.28
C ARG A 223 4.59 27.41 9.32
N TRP A 224 4.30 27.21 8.04
CA TRP A 224 4.44 28.27 7.03
C TRP A 224 3.48 29.44 7.28
N ARG A 225 2.23 29.17 7.67
CA ARG A 225 1.28 30.23 8.05
C ARG A 225 1.78 31.03 9.26
N MET A 226 2.33 30.37 10.28
CA MET A 226 2.90 31.06 11.45
C MET A 226 4.14 31.88 11.08
N ALA A 227 5.06 31.32 10.29
CA ALA A 227 6.28 32.00 9.86
C ALA A 227 5.98 33.23 9.00
N LEU A 228 4.98 33.16 8.12
CA LEU A 228 4.53 34.30 7.32
C LEU A 228 3.89 35.40 8.18
N LYS A 229 3.09 35.04 9.20
CA LYS A 229 2.50 36.01 10.14
C LYS A 229 3.56 36.72 11.00
N MET A 230 4.58 36.00 11.46
CA MET A 230 5.65 36.58 12.29
C MET A 230 6.59 37.50 11.51
N LYS A 231 6.69 37.33 10.19
CA LYS A 231 7.50 38.19 9.31
C LYS A 231 6.78 39.51 9.01
N SER A 232 6.36 40.21 10.08
CA SER A 232 5.47 41.40 10.18
C SER A 232 5.96 42.67 9.47
N GLY A 233 6.39 42.52 8.22
CA GLY A 233 6.69 43.53 7.21
C GLY A 233 6.60 42.98 5.77
N GLY A 234 6.13 41.74 5.60
CA GLY A 234 5.88 41.13 4.30
C GLY A 234 4.67 41.74 3.60
N THR A 235 4.72 41.81 2.27
CA THR A 235 3.61 42.32 1.45
C THR A 235 2.31 41.55 1.73
N ARG A 236 1.18 42.27 1.82
CA ARG A 236 -0.17 41.74 2.07
C ARG A 236 -0.53 40.52 1.20
N ASP A 237 0.11 40.39 0.03
CA ASP A 237 -0.07 39.29 -0.91
C ASP A 237 0.52 37.97 -0.40
N GLN A 238 1.62 37.99 0.36
CA GLN A 238 2.20 36.76 0.95
C GLN A 238 1.30 36.16 2.02
N GLU A 239 0.62 37.00 2.80
CA GLU A 239 -0.34 36.54 3.81
C GLU A 239 -1.57 35.91 3.15
N LYS A 240 -2.11 36.54 2.09
CA LYS A 240 -3.19 35.96 1.29
C LYS A 240 -2.79 34.60 0.70
N LEU A 241 -1.57 34.49 0.18
CA LEU A 241 -1.05 33.25 -0.38
C LEU A 241 -0.95 32.15 0.68
N GLY A 242 -0.44 32.46 1.88
CA GLY A 242 -0.35 31.51 2.99
C GLY A 242 -1.72 31.02 3.50
N ASN A 243 -2.72 31.90 3.49
CA ASN A 243 -4.10 31.54 3.84
C ASN A 243 -4.78 30.67 2.77
N ALA A 244 -4.40 30.82 1.50
CA ALA A 244 -4.92 30.03 0.39
C ALA A 244 -4.36 28.59 0.34
N LEU A 245 -3.22 28.33 1.00
CA LEU A 245 -2.65 26.97 1.07
C LEU A 245 -3.56 26.03 1.85
N ARG A 246 -3.90 24.89 1.26
CA ARG A 246 -4.62 23.80 1.93
C ARG A 246 -3.65 22.64 2.26
N PRO A 247 -3.88 21.92 3.37
CA PRO A 247 -3.19 20.66 3.60
C PRO A 247 -3.61 19.65 2.52
N VAL A 248 -2.76 18.65 2.31
CA VAL A 248 -3.01 17.60 1.32
C VAL A 248 -4.12 16.68 1.84
N GLY A 249 -5.19 16.46 1.07
CA GLY A 249 -6.32 15.58 1.45
C GLY A 249 -7.58 16.28 1.99
N ASN A 250 -7.69 17.60 1.80
CA ASN A 250 -8.85 18.44 2.20
C ASN A 250 -9.63 19.00 1.00
#